data_AF-A0A8K0R1R6-F1
#
_entry.id   AF-A0A8K0R1R6-F1
#
_cell.length_a   1.000
_cell.length_b   1.000
_cell.length_c   1.000
_cell.angle_alpha   90.00
_cell.angle_beta   90.00
_cell.angle_gamma   90.00
#
_symmetry.space_group_name_H-M   'P 1'
#
loop_
_entity.id
_entity.type
_entity.pdbx_description
1 polymer ?
#
loop_
_entity_poly.entity_id
_entity_poly.type
_entity_poly.pdbx_seq_one_letter_code
_entity_poly.pdbx_strand_id
1 'polypeptide(L)'
;MIESSSSSSPLPRWLSKHVTVSYDADDIAALINSIDSSQRAQPSSPHLPAEIVLRILEYVPVDHILDWRLVCRGFRDAIGGSILYHHLRRTELLGYVGPRDALYMSILTDEQYDQLHLVRAKFLGMSTADGAQLSRFDGPIWGATHAIFKVDDSWMNSLQAFADVAKRENREDDVTSLFIWALERLQMRLERDSFGNLSWCMKLDHAVLDADLPPYDCPNAVSLHQASDGQLKVIVTWKDMLVRFLKTERALRRMLEQKQKCDFTFSHLEDCLREVRRQRLHASLDPDKKADRRRKWSLRGLPPLFGKPSGHHSDGLELIEDMTMNALLLFRREAAMSSKQISSLRQLDHDRQAMEEEMEQLDQTFRQFRSHMTSGIEFGIDLPTRMEDSLPRNPIAWPDELCVAVEERVSKWKSQRRVIRQVHALLSSSNEALAVPEDSFDDLGSQL
;
A
#
# COMPACT_ATOMS: atom_id res chain seq x y z
N MET A 1 -19.98 -5.48 -34.85
CA MET A 1 -19.27 -4.28 -35.34
C MET A 1 -20.27 -3.14 -35.38
N ILE A 2 -20.26 -2.30 -34.35
CA ILE A 2 -20.99 -1.03 -34.34
C ILE A 2 -19.89 0.03 -34.36
N GLU A 3 -19.81 0.74 -35.47
CA GLU A 3 -18.90 1.88 -35.64
C GLU A 3 -19.32 2.98 -34.67
N SER A 4 -18.50 3.21 -33.63
CA SER A 4 -18.55 4.44 -32.86
C SER A 4 -17.84 5.54 -33.68
N SER A 5 -18.61 6.24 -34.52
CA SER A 5 -18.19 7.47 -35.18
C SER A 5 -18.08 8.59 -34.14
N SER A 6 -16.90 8.76 -33.54
CA SER A 6 -16.55 9.98 -32.82
C SER A 6 -16.33 11.09 -33.85
N SER A 7 -17.41 11.79 -34.20
CA SER A 7 -17.34 13.03 -34.98
C SER A 7 -16.63 14.11 -34.15
N SER A 8 -15.30 14.19 -34.28
CA SER A 8 -14.49 15.28 -33.75
C SER A 8 -14.66 16.53 -34.61
N SER A 9 -15.74 17.28 -34.39
CA SER A 9 -15.86 18.62 -34.95
C SER A 9 -14.70 19.50 -34.47
N PRO A 10 -13.95 20.16 -35.38
CA PRO A 10 -12.79 20.97 -34.99
C PRO A 10 -13.23 22.15 -34.12
N LEU A 11 -12.59 22.30 -32.96
CA LEU A 11 -12.89 23.34 -31.99
C LEU A 11 -12.77 24.75 -32.60
N PRO A 12 -13.66 25.70 -32.25
CA PRO A 12 -13.56 27.08 -32.71
C PRO A 12 -12.21 27.72 -32.36
N ARG A 13 -11.63 28.49 -33.30
CA ARG A 13 -10.28 29.12 -33.16
C ARG A 13 -10.10 30.04 -31.95
N TRP A 14 -11.20 30.51 -31.35
CA TRP A 14 -11.16 31.33 -30.13
C TRP A 14 -11.01 30.49 -28.86
N LEU A 15 -11.40 29.21 -28.89
CA LEU A 15 -11.29 28.25 -27.79
C LEU A 15 -9.91 27.59 -27.76
N SER A 16 -9.28 27.38 -28.92
CA SER A 16 -7.97 26.70 -29.02
C SER A 16 -6.83 27.42 -28.28
N LYS A 17 -6.93 28.73 -28.03
CA LYS A 17 -5.94 29.51 -27.27
C LYS A 17 -6.04 29.35 -25.75
N HIS A 18 -7.14 28.80 -25.24
CA HIS A 18 -7.38 28.58 -23.81
C HIS A 18 -7.25 27.10 -23.40
N VAL A 19 -7.03 26.21 -24.37
CA VAL A 19 -6.78 24.78 -24.19
C VAL A 19 -5.27 24.57 -24.04
N THR A 20 -4.69 25.10 -22.98
CA THR A 20 -3.35 24.72 -22.56
C THR A 20 -3.46 23.80 -21.35
N VAL A 21 -3.19 22.51 -21.63
CA VAL A 21 -2.65 21.47 -20.74
C VAL A 21 -3.62 20.63 -19.88
N SER A 22 -4.93 20.89 -19.77
CA SER A 22 -5.76 19.98 -18.93
C SER A 22 -7.24 19.76 -19.26
N TYR A 23 -7.74 20.21 -20.41
CA TYR A 23 -9.16 20.09 -20.79
C TYR A 23 -9.46 18.76 -21.50
N ASP A 24 -10.46 18.00 -21.02
CA ASP A 24 -11.05 16.88 -21.75
C ASP A 24 -12.30 17.32 -22.56
N ALA A 25 -12.85 16.43 -23.40
CA ALA A 25 -14.01 16.73 -24.24
C ALA A 25 -15.27 17.07 -23.42
N ASP A 26 -15.40 16.46 -22.23
CA ASP A 26 -16.50 16.72 -21.29
C ASP A 26 -16.36 18.10 -20.64
N ASP A 27 -15.12 18.54 -20.33
CA ASP A 27 -14.82 19.88 -19.82
C ASP A 27 -15.21 20.98 -20.82
N ILE A 28 -15.02 20.72 -22.11
CA ILE A 28 -15.38 21.63 -23.19
C ILE A 28 -16.90 21.69 -23.33
N ALA A 29 -17.59 20.53 -23.32
CA ALA A 29 -19.05 20.46 -23.36
C ALA A 29 -19.68 21.16 -22.14
N ALA A 30 -19.15 20.93 -20.94
CA ALA A 30 -19.59 21.60 -19.71
C ALA A 30 -19.38 23.11 -19.75
N LEU A 31 -18.27 23.58 -20.35
CA LEU A 31 -18.01 25.01 -20.53
C LEU A 31 -19.04 25.65 -21.46
N ILE A 32 -19.35 25.01 -22.59
CA ILE A 32 -20.37 25.48 -23.54
C ILE A 32 -21.74 25.53 -22.85
N ASN A 33 -22.12 24.45 -22.17
CA ASN A 33 -23.38 24.38 -21.42
C ASN A 33 -23.48 25.46 -20.33
N SER A 34 -22.39 25.75 -19.62
CA SER A 34 -22.36 26.82 -18.60
C SER A 34 -22.56 28.21 -19.22
N ILE A 35 -21.98 28.47 -20.39
CA ILE A 35 -22.18 29.74 -21.13
C ILE A 35 -23.65 29.86 -21.54
N ASP A 36 -24.22 28.82 -22.13
CA ASP A 36 -25.62 28.81 -22.58
C ASP A 36 -26.60 28.95 -21.41
N SER A 37 -26.27 28.36 -20.26
CA SER A 37 -27.05 28.45 -19.02
C SER A 37 -27.01 29.86 -18.42
N SER A 38 -25.86 30.52 -18.44
CA SER A 38 -25.70 31.89 -17.90
C SER A 38 -26.51 32.95 -18.65
N GLN A 39 -26.91 32.65 -19.90
CA GLN A 39 -27.74 33.52 -20.73
C GLN A 39 -29.25 33.36 -20.44
N ARG A 40 -29.64 32.40 -19.60
CA ARG A 40 -31.04 32.16 -19.20
C ARG A 40 -31.22 32.57 -17.74
N ALA A 41 -31.89 33.71 -17.50
CA ALA A 41 -32.23 34.15 -16.16
C ALA A 41 -33.22 33.16 -15.50
N GLN A 42 -32.76 32.40 -14.50
CA GLN A 42 -33.60 31.56 -13.65
C GLN A 42 -33.76 32.15 -12.24
N PRO A 43 -34.89 31.90 -11.57
CA PRO A 43 -35.14 32.40 -10.22
C PRO A 43 -34.18 31.80 -9.20
N SER A 44 -33.70 32.64 -8.27
CA SER A 44 -32.69 32.33 -7.26
C SER A 44 -33.18 31.32 -6.23
N SER A 45 -32.67 30.10 -6.27
CA SER A 45 -32.74 29.17 -5.14
C SER A 45 -31.92 29.71 -3.96
N PRO A 46 -32.18 29.28 -2.71
CA PRO A 46 -31.33 29.65 -1.59
C PRO A 46 -29.90 29.14 -1.85
N HIS A 47 -28.97 30.06 -2.11
CA HIS A 47 -27.58 29.76 -2.39
C HIS A 47 -26.76 29.80 -1.11
N LEU A 48 -25.99 28.74 -0.86
CA LEU A 48 -24.91 28.79 0.11
C LEU A 48 -23.85 29.79 -0.36
N PRO A 49 -23.22 30.55 0.55
CA PRO A 49 -22.04 31.36 0.23
C PRO A 49 -20.96 30.53 -0.46
N ALA A 50 -20.29 31.10 -1.44
CA ALA A 50 -19.30 30.40 -2.27
C ALA A 50 -18.18 29.78 -1.41
N GLU A 51 -17.78 30.45 -0.32
CA GLU A 51 -16.76 29.99 0.62
C GLU A 51 -17.17 28.69 1.32
N ILE A 52 -18.46 28.56 1.67
CA ILE A 52 -18.97 27.33 2.30
C ILE A 52 -18.97 26.19 1.28
N VAL A 53 -19.38 26.47 0.05
CA VAL A 53 -19.39 25.48 -1.04
C VAL A 53 -17.97 25.01 -1.36
N LEU A 54 -17.00 25.92 -1.46
CA LEU A 54 -15.60 25.57 -1.69
C LEU A 54 -15.02 24.76 -0.52
N ARG A 55 -15.37 25.09 0.73
CA ARG A 55 -14.99 24.26 1.89
C ARG A 55 -15.59 22.86 1.81
N ILE A 56 -16.82 22.70 1.35
CA ILE A 56 -17.42 21.37 1.16
C ILE A 56 -16.62 20.57 0.13
N LEU A 57 -16.18 21.21 -0.96
CA LEU A 57 -15.36 20.54 -1.99
C LEU A 57 -14.02 20.01 -1.46
N GLU A 58 -13.43 20.62 -0.42
CA GLU A 58 -12.20 20.11 0.22
C GLU A 58 -12.39 18.73 0.89
N TYR A 59 -13.63 18.36 1.23
CA TYR A 59 -13.98 17.10 1.88
C TYR A 59 -14.67 16.10 0.94
N VAL A 60 -14.83 16.44 -0.34
CA VAL A 60 -15.38 15.51 -1.33
C VAL A 60 -14.37 14.35 -1.54
N PRO A 61 -14.85 13.10 -1.56
CA PRO A 61 -14.01 11.95 -1.87
C PRO A 61 -13.27 12.10 -3.21
N VAL A 62 -12.03 11.63 -3.23
CA VAL A 62 -11.07 11.84 -4.34
C VAL A 62 -11.50 11.23 -5.66
N ASP A 63 -12.30 10.17 -5.61
CA ASP A 63 -12.91 9.45 -6.71
C ASP A 63 -14.10 10.21 -7.34
N HIS A 64 -14.60 11.24 -6.66
CA HIS A 64 -15.71 12.08 -7.10
C HIS A 64 -15.32 13.54 -7.40
N ILE A 65 -14.18 14.02 -6.91
CA ILE A 65 -13.81 15.46 -7.01
C ILE A 65 -13.80 15.99 -8.46
N LEU A 66 -13.39 15.15 -9.43
CA LEU A 66 -13.33 15.58 -10.82
C LEU A 66 -14.71 15.72 -11.48
N ASP A 67 -15.74 15.03 -10.99
CA ASP A 67 -17.11 15.21 -11.48
C ASP A 67 -17.61 16.64 -11.17
N TRP A 68 -17.15 17.23 -10.06
CA TRP A 68 -17.48 18.61 -9.67
C TRP A 68 -16.85 19.69 -10.57
N ARG A 69 -15.77 19.38 -11.30
CA ARG A 69 -15.18 20.31 -12.29
C ARG A 69 -16.13 20.62 -13.45
N LEU A 70 -17.09 19.74 -13.70
CA LEU A 70 -18.07 19.88 -14.79
C LEU A 70 -19.27 20.76 -14.41
N VAL A 71 -19.44 21.09 -13.12
CA VAL A 71 -20.61 21.85 -12.65
C VAL A 71 -20.53 23.32 -13.04
N CYS A 72 -19.39 23.98 -12.78
CA CYS A 72 -19.19 25.37 -13.15
C CYS A 72 -17.70 25.73 -13.25
N ARG A 73 -17.40 26.85 -13.91
CA ARG A 73 -16.03 27.38 -14.04
C ARG A 73 -15.37 27.65 -12.69
N GLY A 74 -16.12 28.18 -11.71
CA GLY A 74 -15.57 28.46 -10.38
C GLY A 74 -15.05 27.22 -9.67
N PHE A 75 -15.77 26.09 -9.75
CA PHE A 75 -15.30 24.81 -9.19
C PHE A 75 -14.10 24.28 -9.95
N ARG A 76 -14.09 24.38 -11.29
CA ARG A 76 -12.93 24.00 -12.09
C ARG A 76 -11.67 24.74 -11.68
N ASP A 77 -11.75 26.06 -11.52
CA ASP A 77 -10.62 26.91 -11.17
C ASP A 77 -10.15 26.63 -9.72
N ALA A 78 -11.09 26.43 -8.79
CA ALA A 78 -10.77 26.09 -7.40
C ALA A 78 -10.16 24.67 -7.26
N ILE A 79 -10.71 23.68 -7.98
CA ILE A 79 -10.20 22.30 -8.04
C ILE A 79 -8.84 22.24 -8.73
N GLY A 80 -8.51 23.16 -9.63
CA GLY A 80 -7.16 23.27 -10.21
C GLY A 80 -6.15 24.02 -9.34
N GLY A 81 -6.59 24.63 -8.22
CA GLY A 81 -5.78 25.50 -7.37
C GLY A 81 -5.83 25.09 -5.91
N SER A 82 -6.58 25.84 -5.09
CA SER A 82 -6.59 25.70 -3.63
C SER A 82 -7.08 24.32 -3.16
N ILE A 83 -8.08 23.74 -3.81
CA ILE A 83 -8.62 22.43 -3.43
C ILE A 83 -7.62 21.32 -3.78
N LEU A 84 -6.97 21.39 -4.95
CA LEU A 84 -5.90 20.42 -5.29
C LEU A 84 -4.77 20.46 -4.27
N TYR A 85 -4.40 21.67 -3.83
CA TYR A 85 -3.39 21.87 -2.80
C TYR A 85 -3.84 21.36 -1.44
N HIS A 86 -5.13 21.50 -1.09
CA HIS A 86 -5.69 20.87 0.11
C HIS A 86 -5.50 19.35 0.08
N HIS A 87 -5.81 18.70 -1.05
CA HIS A 87 -5.57 17.27 -1.22
C HIS A 87 -4.09 16.90 -1.15
N LEU A 88 -3.20 17.70 -1.78
CA LEU A 88 -1.75 17.50 -1.71
C LEU A 88 -1.23 17.41 -0.28
N ARG A 89 -1.73 18.26 0.62
CA ARG A 89 -1.31 18.27 2.03
C ARG A 89 -1.69 16.99 2.79
N ARG A 90 -2.69 16.26 2.31
CA ARG A 90 -3.16 14.98 2.86
C ARG A 90 -2.51 13.79 2.19
N THR A 91 -1.78 14.01 1.09
CA THR A 91 -1.09 12.97 0.35
C THR A 91 0.07 12.40 1.16
N GLU A 92 0.21 11.09 1.11
CA GLU A 92 1.35 10.32 1.58
C GLU A 92 1.95 9.56 0.38
N LEU A 93 3.27 9.63 0.21
CA LEU A 93 3.97 8.82 -0.79
C LEU A 93 4.52 7.57 -0.10
N LEU A 94 4.31 6.41 -0.72
CA LEU A 94 4.71 5.10 -0.22
C LEU A 94 5.74 4.49 -1.18
N GLY A 95 7.00 4.43 -0.76
CA GLY A 95 8.09 3.81 -1.51
C GLY A 95 8.15 2.32 -1.19
N TYR A 96 7.83 1.46 -2.16
CA TYR A 96 7.91 0.02 -2.01
C TYR A 96 9.26 -0.49 -2.49
N VAL A 97 10.04 -1.07 -1.58
CA VAL A 97 11.41 -1.49 -1.88
C VAL A 97 11.41 -2.87 -2.56
N GLY A 98 10.41 -3.71 -2.29
CA GLY A 98 10.23 -5.00 -2.97
C GLY A 98 9.72 -6.09 -2.03
N PRO A 99 9.39 -7.26 -2.58
CA PRO A 99 8.88 -8.39 -1.80
C PRO A 99 9.99 -9.09 -0.99
N ARG A 100 9.59 -9.94 -0.05
CA ARG A 100 10.47 -10.65 0.89
C ARG A 100 11.51 -11.52 0.22
N ASP A 101 11.15 -12.14 -0.90
CA ASP A 101 11.96 -13.02 -1.72
C ASP A 101 12.88 -12.27 -2.70
N ALA A 102 12.80 -10.93 -2.75
CA ALA A 102 13.68 -10.14 -3.59
C ALA A 102 15.15 -10.20 -3.15
N LEU A 103 16.04 -9.95 -4.10
CA LEU A 103 17.48 -9.83 -3.87
C LEU A 103 17.76 -8.82 -2.74
N TYR A 104 18.61 -9.20 -1.79
CA TYR A 104 18.93 -8.46 -0.56
C TYR A 104 17.79 -8.31 0.47
N MET A 105 16.52 -8.55 0.12
CA MET A 105 15.44 -8.57 1.11
C MET A 105 15.36 -9.89 1.86
N SER A 106 15.82 -10.99 1.24
CA SER A 106 15.82 -12.32 1.84
C SER A 106 16.76 -12.48 3.04
N ILE A 107 17.78 -11.63 3.18
CA ILE A 107 18.75 -11.68 4.30
C ILE A 107 18.19 -11.11 5.61
N LEU A 108 17.12 -10.32 5.52
CA LEU A 108 16.51 -9.68 6.68
C LEU A 108 15.82 -10.73 7.54
N THR A 109 15.59 -10.46 8.83
CA THR A 109 14.53 -11.17 9.56
C THR A 109 13.17 -10.63 9.14
N ASP A 110 12.10 -11.33 9.49
CA ASP A 110 10.75 -10.87 9.14
C ASP A 110 10.42 -9.53 9.82
N GLU A 111 10.88 -9.32 11.06
CA GLU A 111 10.73 -8.03 11.76
C GLU A 111 11.47 -6.90 11.05
N GLN A 112 12.68 -7.18 10.56
CA GLN A 112 13.49 -6.20 9.83
C GLN A 112 12.87 -5.88 8.48
N TYR A 113 12.37 -6.89 7.77
CA TYR A 113 11.66 -6.71 6.51
C TYR A 113 10.42 -5.84 6.71
N ASP A 114 9.58 -6.11 7.71
CA ASP A 114 8.38 -5.33 8.02
C ASP A 114 8.68 -3.83 8.26
N GLN A 115 9.86 -3.51 8.78
CA GLN A 115 10.31 -2.13 9.00
C GLN A 115 10.93 -1.46 7.76
N LEU A 116 11.53 -2.24 6.85
CA LEU A 116 12.35 -1.71 5.76
C LEU A 116 11.69 -1.77 4.37
N HIS A 117 10.76 -2.70 4.13
CA HIS A 117 10.17 -2.91 2.80
C HIS A 117 9.29 -1.75 2.30
N LEU A 118 8.82 -0.88 3.21
CA LEU A 118 7.95 0.24 2.92
C LEU A 118 8.48 1.55 3.51
N VAL A 119 8.75 2.51 2.63
CA VAL A 119 9.14 3.88 2.97
C VAL A 119 7.92 4.77 2.95
N ARG A 120 7.66 5.50 4.04
CA ARG A 120 6.58 6.49 4.09
C ARG A 120 7.16 7.88 3.99
N ALA A 121 6.63 8.71 3.09
CA ALA A 121 7.01 10.10 2.94
C ALA A 121 5.78 11.02 3.03
N LYS A 122 5.83 11.98 3.95
CA LYS A 122 4.73 12.91 4.26
C LYS A 122 4.99 14.27 3.67
N PHE A 123 3.93 14.96 3.22
CA PHE A 123 4.05 16.29 2.66
C PHE A 123 4.74 17.26 3.64
N LEU A 124 5.82 17.90 3.18
CA LEU A 124 6.59 18.87 3.95
C LEU A 124 6.31 20.30 3.47
N GLY A 125 6.29 20.52 2.16
CA GLY A 125 6.14 21.86 1.60
C GLY A 125 6.29 21.92 0.09
N MET A 126 6.37 23.14 -0.43
CA MET A 126 6.46 23.43 -1.87
C MET A 126 7.83 23.99 -2.24
N SER A 127 8.25 23.76 -3.48
CA SER A 127 9.45 24.35 -4.07
C SER A 127 9.21 24.73 -5.54
N THR A 128 9.91 25.78 -5.99
CA THR A 128 9.88 26.25 -7.38
C THR A 128 11.11 25.84 -8.17
N ALA A 129 12.16 25.37 -7.50
CA ALA A 129 13.37 24.85 -8.11
C ALA A 129 13.44 23.32 -7.92
N ASP A 130 14.20 22.63 -8.77
CA ASP A 130 14.45 21.18 -8.72
C ASP A 130 15.33 20.76 -7.52
N GLY A 131 15.24 21.48 -6.40
CA GLY A 131 16.05 21.30 -5.20
C GLY A 131 15.21 21.10 -3.94
N ALA A 132 15.77 20.37 -2.98
CA ALA A 132 15.14 20.03 -1.69
C ALA A 132 15.02 21.21 -0.70
N GLN A 133 15.24 22.44 -1.16
CA GLN A 133 15.16 23.65 -0.34
C GLN A 133 13.82 24.33 -0.51
N LEU A 134 13.21 24.71 0.61
CA LEU A 134 11.98 25.49 0.63
C LEU A 134 12.30 26.92 0.17
N SER A 135 11.87 27.27 -1.03
CA SER A 135 12.03 28.63 -1.57
C SER A 135 10.84 29.50 -1.19
N ARG A 136 11.09 30.78 -0.90
CA ARG A 136 10.01 31.77 -0.76
C ARG A 136 9.47 32.08 -2.16
N PHE A 137 8.19 31.79 -2.37
CA PHE A 137 7.50 32.01 -3.64
C PHE A 137 6.68 33.30 -3.60
N ASP A 138 6.81 34.13 -4.63
CA ASP A 138 6.16 35.45 -4.73
C ASP A 138 4.74 35.39 -5.34
N GLY A 139 4.04 34.27 -5.13
CA GLY A 139 2.70 34.03 -5.65
C GLY A 139 1.89 33.07 -4.75
N PRO A 140 0.72 32.60 -5.20
CA PRO A 140 -0.06 31.65 -4.43
C PRO A 140 0.74 30.37 -4.18
N ILE A 141 0.66 29.79 -2.98
CA ILE A 141 1.46 28.60 -2.59
C ILE A 141 1.24 27.42 -3.57
N TRP A 142 0.03 27.28 -4.11
CA TRP A 142 -0.33 26.28 -5.13
C TRP A 142 0.13 26.64 -6.57
N GLY A 143 0.88 27.73 -6.73
CA GLY A 143 1.54 28.11 -7.97
C GLY A 143 2.90 27.42 -8.18
N ALA A 144 3.50 26.88 -7.11
CA ALA A 144 4.76 26.18 -7.16
C ALA A 144 4.69 24.93 -8.06
N THR A 145 5.83 24.55 -8.65
CA THR A 145 5.94 23.42 -9.60
C THR A 145 6.18 22.08 -8.89
N HIS A 146 6.91 22.10 -7.79
CA HIS A 146 7.32 20.90 -7.06
C HIS A 146 6.76 20.85 -5.64
N ALA A 147 6.44 19.64 -5.20
CA ALA A 147 6.15 19.35 -3.80
C ALA A 147 7.28 18.51 -3.19
N ILE A 148 7.60 18.79 -1.94
CA ILE A 148 8.61 18.09 -1.17
C ILE A 148 7.91 17.24 -0.11
N PHE A 149 8.25 15.96 -0.06
CA PHE A 149 7.82 15.02 0.96
C PHE A 149 9.03 14.60 1.80
N LYS A 150 8.88 14.62 3.12
CA LYS A 150 9.91 14.14 4.05
C LYS A 150 9.69 12.65 4.30
N VAL A 151 10.74 11.84 4.11
CA VAL A 151 10.76 10.43 4.49
C VAL A 151 10.73 10.30 6.01
N ASP A 152 9.98 9.33 6.53
CA ASP A 152 9.90 9.07 7.98
C ASP A 152 11.28 8.73 8.56
N ASP A 153 11.64 9.39 9.64
CA ASP A 153 12.92 9.19 10.33
C ASP A 153 12.99 7.76 10.90
N SER A 154 11.84 7.12 11.19
CA SER A 154 11.79 5.73 11.66
C SER A 154 12.42 4.74 10.68
N TRP A 155 12.24 4.96 9.37
CA TRP A 155 12.79 4.06 8.35
C TRP A 155 14.33 4.14 8.34
N MET A 156 14.88 5.35 8.41
CA MET A 156 16.33 5.56 8.54
C MET A 156 16.88 4.98 9.84
N ASN A 157 16.16 5.14 10.95
CA ASN A 157 16.56 4.57 12.24
C ASN A 157 16.57 3.03 12.21
N SER A 158 15.57 2.40 11.59
CA SER A 158 15.53 0.94 11.41
C SER A 158 16.68 0.44 10.55
N LEU A 159 17.01 1.16 9.49
CA LEU A 159 18.16 0.83 8.64
C LEU A 159 19.48 0.97 9.40
N GLN A 160 19.63 2.02 10.20
CA GLN A 160 20.82 2.21 11.03
C GLN A 160 20.94 1.15 12.13
N ALA A 161 19.83 0.77 12.77
CA ALA A 161 19.81 -0.32 13.74
C ALA A 161 20.22 -1.65 13.10
N PHE A 162 19.77 -1.92 11.87
CA PHE A 162 20.22 -3.08 11.10
C PHE A 162 21.72 -3.00 10.78
N ALA A 163 22.22 -1.83 10.37
CA ALA A 163 23.64 -1.61 10.11
C ALA A 163 24.51 -1.88 11.35
N ASP A 164 24.07 -1.43 12.53
CA ASP A 164 24.78 -1.64 13.80
C ASP A 164 24.85 -3.11 14.20
N VAL A 165 23.78 -3.88 13.96
CA VAL A 165 23.75 -5.33 14.22
C VAL A 165 24.65 -6.07 13.25
N ALA A 166 24.52 -5.79 11.95
CA ALA A 166 25.32 -6.43 10.92
C ALA A 166 26.82 -6.14 11.09
N LYS A 167 27.19 -4.94 11.56
CA LYS A 167 28.56 -4.61 11.93
C LYS A 167 29.13 -5.51 13.03
N ARG A 168 28.33 -5.82 14.07
CA ARG A 168 28.75 -6.75 15.14
C ARG A 168 28.95 -8.18 14.63
N GLU A 169 28.28 -8.53 13.54
CA GLU A 169 28.32 -9.85 12.92
C GLU A 169 29.28 -9.94 11.71
N ASN A 170 30.06 -8.89 11.42
CA ASN A 170 30.94 -8.79 10.25
C ASN A 170 30.21 -8.91 8.90
N ARG A 171 28.98 -8.38 8.79
CA ARG A 171 28.14 -8.37 7.58
C ARG A 171 27.94 -6.95 7.00
N GLU A 172 28.92 -6.07 7.11
CA GLU A 172 28.81 -4.66 6.69
C GLU A 172 28.54 -4.48 5.18
N ASP A 173 29.10 -5.36 4.35
CA ASP A 173 28.93 -5.34 2.89
C ASP A 173 27.48 -5.64 2.46
N ASP A 174 26.79 -6.52 3.19
CA ASP A 174 25.39 -6.88 2.92
C ASP A 174 24.46 -5.70 3.16
N VAL A 175 24.70 -4.92 4.23
CA VAL A 175 23.92 -3.72 4.56
C VAL A 175 24.11 -2.64 3.51
N THR A 176 25.37 -2.42 3.12
CA THR A 176 25.72 -1.42 2.11
C THR A 176 25.05 -1.76 0.78
N SER A 177 25.08 -3.04 0.40
CA SER A 177 24.41 -3.55 -0.80
C SER A 177 22.89 -3.39 -0.73
N LEU A 178 22.27 -3.75 0.42
CA LEU A 178 20.84 -3.56 0.65
C LEU A 178 20.44 -2.09 0.54
N PHE A 179 21.20 -1.18 1.15
CA PHE A 179 20.90 0.25 1.13
C PHE A 179 21.01 0.83 -0.28
N ILE A 180 22.10 0.52 -1.00
CA ILE A 180 22.28 0.93 -2.40
C ILE A 180 21.13 0.40 -3.24
N TRP A 181 20.81 -0.88 -3.12
CA TRP A 181 19.70 -1.51 -3.85
C TRP A 181 18.35 -0.84 -3.55
N ALA A 182 18.07 -0.57 -2.26
CA ALA A 182 16.84 0.10 -1.85
C ALA A 182 16.75 1.50 -2.45
N LEU A 183 17.83 2.29 -2.38
CA LEU A 183 17.88 3.61 -2.98
C LEU A 183 17.75 3.57 -4.50
N GLU A 184 18.39 2.62 -5.17
CA GLU A 184 18.29 2.46 -6.63
C GLU A 184 16.86 2.16 -7.07
N ARG A 185 16.15 1.30 -6.33
CA ARG A 185 14.74 1.00 -6.58
C ARG A 185 13.81 2.19 -6.35
N LEU A 186 14.10 3.00 -5.33
CA LEU A 186 13.33 4.20 -5.01
C LEU A 186 13.67 5.40 -5.92
N GLN A 187 14.88 5.46 -6.47
CA GLN A 187 15.32 6.53 -7.38
C GLN A 187 14.91 6.31 -8.83
N MET A 188 14.28 5.17 -9.17
CA MET A 188 13.87 4.81 -10.53
C MET A 188 14.98 4.91 -11.59
N ARG A 189 16.26 4.80 -11.18
CA ARG A 189 17.43 4.98 -12.05
C ARG A 189 17.76 3.75 -12.91
N LEU A 190 17.22 2.57 -12.58
CA LEU A 190 17.38 1.38 -13.41
C LEU A 190 16.39 1.41 -14.60
N GLU A 191 16.84 1.95 -15.73
CA GLU A 191 16.10 1.97 -16.99
C GLU A 191 15.81 0.57 -17.59
N ARG A 192 16.53 -0.47 -17.14
CA ARG A 192 16.53 -1.78 -17.81
C ARG A 192 15.57 -2.84 -17.24
N ASP A 193 15.28 -2.81 -15.94
CA ASP A 193 14.54 -3.90 -15.26
C ASP A 193 13.24 -3.46 -14.54
N SER A 194 12.74 -2.25 -14.82
CA SER A 194 11.68 -1.60 -14.00
C SER A 194 10.30 -1.48 -14.63
N PHE A 195 10.09 -1.92 -15.89
CA PHE A 195 8.79 -1.74 -16.54
C PHE A 195 7.68 -2.54 -15.84
N GLY A 196 6.70 -1.83 -15.28
CA GLY A 196 5.61 -2.44 -14.52
C GLY A 196 5.96 -2.76 -13.06
N ASN A 197 7.17 -2.43 -12.58
CA ASN A 197 7.48 -2.58 -11.16
C ASN A 197 6.86 -1.45 -10.34
N LEU A 198 6.40 -1.80 -9.13
CA LEU A 198 5.98 -0.82 -8.14
C LEU A 198 7.20 -0.24 -7.43
N SER A 199 7.42 1.07 -7.56
CA SER A 199 8.43 1.82 -6.79
C SER A 199 7.77 2.80 -5.83
N TRP A 200 6.94 3.72 -6.35
CA TRP A 200 6.19 4.68 -5.53
C TRP A 200 4.70 4.54 -5.75
N CYS A 201 3.96 4.51 -4.64
CA CYS A 201 2.51 4.66 -4.61
C CYS A 201 2.17 6.02 -4.04
N MET A 202 1.07 6.58 -4.48
CA MET A 202 0.45 7.72 -3.83
C MET A 202 -0.76 7.24 -3.06
N LYS A 203 -0.83 7.61 -1.79
CA LYS A 203 -1.99 7.42 -0.93
C LYS A 203 -2.66 8.77 -0.71
N LEU A 204 -3.94 8.82 -0.97
CA LEU A 204 -4.78 9.98 -0.71
C LEU A 204 -6.15 9.48 -0.24
N ASP A 205 -6.47 9.78 1.01
CA ASP A 205 -7.65 9.27 1.70
C ASP A 205 -7.70 7.73 1.69
N HIS A 206 -8.74 7.15 1.10
CA HIS A 206 -8.92 5.70 0.97
C HIS A 206 -8.27 5.13 -0.30
N ALA A 207 -7.81 5.98 -1.22
CA ALA A 207 -7.28 5.57 -2.51
C ALA A 207 -5.75 5.40 -2.44
N VAL A 208 -5.27 4.31 -3.03
CA VAL A 208 -3.83 4.07 -3.26
C VAL A 208 -3.62 3.57 -4.68
N LEU A 209 -2.71 4.21 -5.41
CA LEU A 209 -2.37 3.90 -6.81
C LEU A 209 -0.89 4.18 -7.06
N ASP A 210 -0.34 3.60 -8.12
CA ASP A 210 1.00 3.91 -8.61
C ASP A 210 1.15 5.42 -8.86
N ALA A 211 2.10 6.04 -8.13
CA ALA A 211 2.49 7.43 -8.32
C ALA A 211 3.24 7.59 -9.65
N ASP A 212 4.04 6.58 -10.00
CA ASP A 212 4.90 6.58 -11.17
C ASP A 212 4.42 5.62 -12.25
N LEU A 213 3.91 6.22 -13.31
CA LEU A 213 4.04 5.72 -14.69
C LEU A 213 4.32 6.94 -15.56
N PRO A 214 5.45 7.65 -15.38
CA PRO A 214 5.79 8.71 -16.31
C PRO A 214 5.94 8.09 -17.71
N PRO A 215 5.38 8.71 -18.76
CA PRO A 215 5.88 8.42 -20.10
C PRO A 215 7.38 8.67 -20.11
N TYR A 216 8.14 7.91 -20.92
CA TYR A 216 9.61 7.96 -20.98
C TYR A 216 10.21 9.37 -21.14
N ASP A 217 9.40 10.36 -21.51
CA ASP A 217 9.79 11.74 -21.76
C ASP A 217 9.68 12.67 -20.53
N CYS A 218 9.34 12.16 -19.34
CA CYS A 218 9.34 12.96 -18.10
C CYS A 218 10.25 12.35 -17.00
N PRO A 219 11.58 12.38 -17.19
CA PRO A 219 12.57 11.79 -16.29
C PRO A 219 12.65 12.41 -14.88
N ASN A 220 11.85 13.45 -14.57
CA ASN A 220 11.91 14.21 -13.32
C ASN A 220 10.60 14.14 -12.49
N ALA A 221 9.74 13.13 -12.70
CA ALA A 221 8.45 13.10 -12.02
C ALA A 221 8.56 12.88 -10.50
N VAL A 222 9.50 12.04 -10.07
CA VAL A 222 9.80 11.75 -8.66
C VAL A 222 11.31 11.59 -8.50
N SER A 223 11.92 12.38 -7.63
CA SER A 223 13.35 12.30 -7.33
C SER A 223 13.60 12.22 -5.82
N LEU A 224 14.53 11.36 -5.42
CA LEU A 224 14.96 11.22 -4.03
C LEU A 224 16.24 12.02 -3.81
N HIS A 225 16.23 12.91 -2.83
CA HIS A 225 17.35 13.78 -2.48
C HIS A 225 17.67 13.62 -0.99
N GLN A 226 18.95 13.46 -0.69
CA GLN A 226 19.44 13.64 0.68
C GLN A 226 19.72 15.14 0.89
N ALA A 227 19.03 15.75 1.83
CA ALA A 227 19.27 17.14 2.20
C ALA A 227 20.52 17.27 3.09
N SER A 228 21.02 18.49 3.21
CA SER A 228 22.22 18.81 4.00
C SER A 228 22.05 18.55 5.50
N ASP A 229 20.81 18.46 5.97
CA ASP A 229 20.42 18.07 7.34
C ASP A 229 20.45 16.53 7.54
N GLY A 230 20.84 15.76 6.52
CA GLY A 230 20.89 14.30 6.53
C GLY A 230 19.54 13.63 6.23
N GLN A 231 18.44 14.40 6.10
CA GLN A 231 17.11 13.85 5.87
C GLN A 231 16.89 13.48 4.41
N LEU A 232 16.23 12.34 4.17
CA LEU A 232 15.76 11.96 2.85
C LEU A 232 14.45 12.70 2.50
N LYS A 233 14.44 13.33 1.34
CA LYS A 233 13.32 14.10 0.80
C LYS A 233 12.98 13.62 -0.60
N VAL A 234 11.70 13.45 -0.88
CA VAL A 234 11.17 13.10 -2.20
C VAL A 234 10.60 14.36 -2.84
N ILE A 235 11.03 14.69 -4.05
CA ILE A 235 10.57 15.86 -4.79
C ILE A 235 9.76 15.37 -5.99
N VAL A 236 8.56 15.94 -6.17
CA VAL A 236 7.63 15.51 -7.23
C VAL A 236 7.00 16.67 -7.97
N THR A 237 6.70 16.49 -9.25
CA THR A 237 5.86 17.41 -10.04
C THR A 237 4.38 17.22 -9.67
N TRP A 238 3.95 17.96 -8.65
CA TRP A 238 2.78 17.60 -7.87
C TRP A 238 1.44 17.75 -8.60
N LYS A 239 1.28 18.76 -9.48
CA LYS A 239 0.01 18.99 -10.18
C LYS A 239 -0.30 17.86 -11.14
N ASP A 240 0.68 17.50 -11.97
CA ASP A 240 0.51 16.44 -12.96
C ASP A 240 0.37 15.07 -12.28
N MET A 241 1.09 14.85 -11.18
CA MET A 241 0.94 13.66 -10.34
C MET A 241 -0.50 13.56 -9.77
N LEU A 242 -0.98 14.59 -9.08
CA LEU A 242 -2.32 14.57 -8.47
C LEU A 242 -3.44 14.48 -9.50
N VAL A 243 -3.36 15.25 -10.60
CA VAL A 243 -4.41 15.20 -11.64
C VAL A 243 -4.46 13.82 -12.29
N ARG A 244 -3.31 13.21 -12.60
CA ARG A 244 -3.27 11.83 -13.14
C ARG A 244 -3.86 10.83 -12.16
N PHE A 245 -3.56 10.95 -10.88
CA PHE A 245 -4.13 10.09 -9.85
C PHE A 245 -5.64 10.23 -9.76
N LEU A 246 -6.17 11.47 -9.65
CA LEU A 246 -7.60 11.70 -9.57
C LEU A 246 -8.34 11.19 -10.81
N LYS A 247 -7.74 11.34 -12.00
CA LYS A 247 -8.30 10.78 -13.25
C LYS A 247 -8.33 9.26 -13.21
N THR A 248 -7.27 8.64 -12.72
CA THR A 248 -7.14 7.18 -12.61
C THR A 248 -8.13 6.62 -11.60
N GLU A 249 -8.28 7.25 -10.44
CA GLU A 249 -9.20 6.81 -9.39
C GLU A 249 -10.66 6.97 -9.84
N ARG A 250 -11.02 8.07 -10.52
CA ARG A 250 -12.34 8.22 -11.16
C ARG A 250 -12.60 7.13 -12.20
N ALA A 251 -11.58 6.78 -13.00
CA ALA A 251 -11.69 5.71 -14.00
C ALA A 251 -11.91 4.34 -13.34
N LEU A 252 -11.18 4.05 -12.25
CA LEU A 252 -11.35 2.84 -11.46
C LEU A 252 -12.76 2.73 -10.88
N ARG A 253 -13.27 3.79 -10.22
CA ARG A 253 -14.65 3.83 -9.70
C ARG A 253 -15.68 3.53 -10.79
N ARG A 254 -15.59 4.22 -11.93
CA ARG A 254 -16.49 3.99 -13.07
C ARG A 254 -16.40 2.56 -13.59
N MET A 255 -15.21 1.97 -13.60
CA MET A 255 -15.01 0.60 -14.05
C MET A 255 -15.65 -0.41 -13.09
N LEU A 256 -15.49 -0.20 -11.77
CA LEU A 256 -16.15 -1.01 -10.74
C LEU A 256 -17.69 -0.96 -10.88
N GLU A 257 -18.25 0.21 -11.16
CA GLU A 257 -19.69 0.36 -11.41
C GLU A 257 -20.13 -0.37 -12.70
N GLN A 258 -19.35 -0.27 -13.78
CA GLN A 258 -19.68 -0.86 -15.08
C GLN A 258 -19.51 -2.39 -15.12
N LYS A 259 -18.54 -2.93 -14.36
CA LYS A 259 -18.13 -4.34 -14.42
C LYS A 259 -18.75 -5.21 -13.33
N GLN A 260 -19.67 -4.68 -12.51
CA GLN A 260 -20.30 -5.39 -11.40
C GLN A 260 -20.93 -6.75 -11.75
N LYS A 261 -21.35 -6.95 -13.00
CA LYS A 261 -22.00 -8.18 -13.48
C LYS A 261 -21.11 -9.05 -14.37
N CYS A 262 -19.84 -8.71 -14.52
CA CYS A 262 -18.90 -9.53 -15.27
C CYS A 262 -18.45 -10.74 -14.44
N ASP A 263 -18.03 -11.80 -15.11
CA ASP A 263 -17.20 -12.83 -14.48
C ASP A 263 -15.83 -12.22 -14.19
N PHE A 264 -15.15 -12.70 -13.15
CA PHE A 264 -13.84 -12.19 -12.73
C PHE A 264 -12.79 -13.29 -12.71
N THR A 265 -11.57 -12.94 -13.10
CA THR A 265 -10.42 -13.84 -13.11
C THR A 265 -9.85 -13.99 -11.71
N PHE A 266 -9.66 -12.88 -10.99
CA PHE A 266 -9.13 -12.86 -9.63
C PHE A 266 -10.18 -12.40 -8.62
N SER A 267 -10.57 -11.14 -8.69
CA SER A 267 -11.67 -10.55 -7.91
C SER A 267 -12.17 -9.29 -8.60
N HIS A 268 -13.36 -8.82 -8.23
CA HIS A 268 -13.94 -7.62 -8.86
C HIS A 268 -13.01 -6.40 -8.76
N LEU A 269 -12.47 -6.11 -7.57
CA LEU A 269 -11.59 -4.97 -7.36
C LEU A 269 -10.24 -5.17 -8.04
N GLU A 270 -9.66 -6.36 -7.93
CA GLU A 270 -8.37 -6.67 -8.50
C GLU A 270 -8.38 -6.61 -10.03
N ASP A 271 -9.36 -7.23 -10.69
CA ASP A 271 -9.47 -7.20 -12.15
C ASP A 271 -9.64 -5.76 -12.66
N CYS A 272 -10.49 -4.95 -12.02
CA CYS A 272 -10.64 -3.54 -12.38
C CYS A 272 -9.35 -2.74 -12.17
N LEU A 273 -8.62 -2.99 -11.07
CA LEU A 273 -7.34 -2.31 -10.80
C LEU A 273 -6.25 -2.73 -11.78
N ARG A 274 -6.14 -4.03 -12.08
CA ARG A 274 -5.25 -4.58 -13.12
C ARG A 274 -5.55 -3.95 -14.47
N GLU A 275 -6.80 -3.87 -14.87
CA GLU A 275 -7.19 -3.30 -16.17
C GLU A 275 -6.81 -1.82 -16.29
N VAL A 276 -7.15 -1.00 -15.29
CA VAL A 276 -6.77 0.42 -15.26
C VAL A 276 -5.26 0.59 -15.31
N ARG A 277 -4.52 -0.24 -14.58
CA ARG A 277 -3.06 -0.21 -14.56
C ARG A 277 -2.45 -0.64 -15.89
N ARG A 278 -2.92 -1.73 -16.50
CA ARG A 278 -2.50 -2.20 -17.83
C ARG A 278 -2.74 -1.13 -18.88
N GLN A 279 -3.89 -0.43 -18.84
CA GLN A 279 -4.18 0.69 -19.73
C GLN A 279 -3.17 1.83 -19.57
N ARG A 280 -2.82 2.20 -18.33
CA ARG A 280 -1.81 3.23 -18.06
C ARG A 280 -0.42 2.81 -18.53
N LEU A 281 0.00 1.58 -18.24
CA LEU A 281 1.26 1.01 -18.68
C LEU A 281 1.35 0.98 -20.21
N HIS A 282 0.26 0.60 -20.88
CA HIS A 282 0.21 0.57 -22.33
C HIS A 282 0.24 1.99 -22.94
N ALA A 283 -0.33 2.99 -22.26
CA ALA A 283 -0.32 4.38 -22.70
C ALA A 283 1.04 5.08 -22.51
N SER A 284 1.92 4.59 -21.62
CA SER A 284 3.25 5.15 -21.41
C SER A 284 4.30 4.63 -22.41
N LEU A 285 3.97 3.60 -23.21
CA LEU A 285 4.87 2.99 -24.19
C LEU A 285 4.86 3.73 -25.53
N ASP A 286 6.05 4.01 -26.05
CA ASP A 286 6.24 4.64 -27.37
C ASP A 286 6.22 3.59 -28.49
N PRO A 287 5.29 3.66 -29.47
CA PRO A 287 5.22 2.70 -30.56
C PRO A 287 6.45 2.71 -31.49
N ASP A 288 7.24 3.79 -31.51
CA ASP A 288 8.39 3.92 -32.41
C ASP A 288 9.64 3.22 -31.83
N LYS A 289 9.70 3.04 -30.51
CA LYS A 289 10.81 2.36 -29.82
C LYS A 289 10.66 0.84 -29.88
N LYS A 290 11.70 0.14 -30.36
CA LYS A 290 11.71 -1.35 -30.47
C LYS A 290 11.47 -2.04 -29.12
N ALA A 291 12.07 -1.54 -28.03
CA ALA A 291 11.89 -2.09 -26.69
C ALA A 291 10.43 -1.97 -26.21
N ASP A 292 9.80 -0.84 -26.47
CA ASP A 292 8.42 -0.58 -26.07
C ASP A 292 7.41 -1.39 -26.88
N ARG A 293 7.68 -1.63 -28.17
CA ARG A 293 6.91 -2.60 -28.96
C ARG A 293 6.96 -4.00 -28.37
N ARG A 294 8.12 -4.44 -27.87
CA ARG A 294 8.26 -5.74 -27.18
C ARG A 294 7.46 -5.75 -25.88
N ARG A 295 7.57 -4.71 -25.04
CA ARG A 295 6.80 -4.56 -23.79
C ARG A 295 5.29 -4.57 -24.05
N LYS A 296 4.84 -3.88 -25.10
CA LYS A 296 3.44 -3.84 -25.55
C LYS A 296 2.94 -5.22 -25.99
N TRP A 297 3.81 -6.02 -26.60
CA TRP A 297 3.49 -7.41 -26.93
C TRP A 297 3.40 -8.27 -25.68
N SER A 298 4.34 -8.15 -24.73
CA SER A 298 4.28 -8.86 -23.43
C SER A 298 3.03 -8.51 -22.63
N LEU A 299 2.60 -7.24 -22.59
CA LEU A 299 1.35 -6.83 -21.93
C LEU A 299 0.10 -7.53 -22.51
N ARG A 300 0.12 -7.88 -23.81
CA ARG A 300 -0.97 -8.63 -24.44
C ARG A 300 -0.93 -10.13 -24.13
N GLY A 301 0.22 -10.62 -23.68
CA GLY A 301 0.41 -12.01 -23.24
C GLY A 301 -0.02 -12.25 -21.80
N LEU A 302 -0.33 -11.20 -21.03
CA LEU A 302 -0.83 -11.34 -19.66
C LEU A 302 -2.19 -12.06 -19.61
N PRO A 303 -2.53 -12.74 -18.50
CA PRO A 303 -3.81 -13.42 -18.35
C PRO A 303 -4.99 -12.49 -18.63
N PRO A 304 -6.04 -12.96 -19.33
CA PRO A 304 -7.23 -12.15 -19.57
C PRO A 304 -7.91 -11.80 -18.25
N LEU A 305 -8.40 -10.56 -18.16
CA LEU A 305 -9.21 -10.09 -17.04
C LEU A 305 -10.69 -10.30 -17.36
N PHE A 306 -11.52 -10.35 -16.33
CA PHE A 306 -12.97 -10.52 -16.45
C PHE A 306 -13.40 -11.85 -17.10
N GLY A 307 -12.80 -12.97 -16.70
CA GLY A 307 -13.16 -14.28 -17.25
C GLY A 307 -12.39 -15.44 -16.64
N LYS A 308 -12.37 -16.59 -17.32
CA LYS A 308 -11.58 -17.74 -16.89
C LYS A 308 -10.13 -17.56 -17.33
N PRO A 309 -9.13 -17.82 -16.46
CA PRO A 309 -7.73 -17.74 -16.85
C PRO A 309 -7.46 -18.75 -17.97
N SER A 310 -6.91 -18.27 -19.09
CA SER A 310 -6.33 -19.11 -20.13
C SER A 310 -4.93 -19.56 -19.69
N GLY A 311 -4.54 -20.79 -20.03
CA GLY A 311 -3.38 -21.49 -19.46
C GLY A 311 -2.11 -20.65 -19.23
N HIS A 312 -1.45 -20.92 -18.11
CA HIS A 312 -0.28 -20.19 -17.62
C HIS A 312 0.81 -20.05 -18.69
N HIS A 313 1.09 -18.81 -19.06
CA HIS A 313 2.32 -18.44 -19.75
C HIS A 313 3.15 -17.70 -18.71
N SER A 314 4.08 -18.40 -18.06
CA SER A 314 5.01 -17.82 -17.08
C SER A 314 5.94 -16.81 -17.77
N ASP A 315 5.44 -15.60 -18.04
CA ASP A 315 6.24 -14.44 -18.44
C ASP A 315 6.62 -13.66 -17.17
N GLY A 316 7.81 -13.08 -17.14
CA GLY A 316 8.28 -12.31 -15.98
C GLY A 316 7.38 -11.12 -15.64
N LEU A 317 6.60 -10.63 -16.60
CA LEU A 317 5.66 -9.53 -16.42
C LEU A 317 4.41 -9.92 -15.61
N GLU A 318 3.97 -11.18 -15.69
CA GLU A 318 2.83 -11.69 -14.89
C GLU A 318 3.21 -11.66 -13.41
N LEU A 319 4.39 -12.18 -13.07
CA LEU A 319 4.94 -12.15 -11.71
C LEU A 319 5.05 -10.71 -11.17
N ILE A 320 5.54 -9.78 -11.99
CA ILE A 320 5.64 -8.36 -11.64
C ILE A 320 4.25 -7.74 -11.38
N GLU A 321 3.26 -8.08 -12.21
CA GLU A 321 1.88 -7.62 -12.03
C GLU A 321 1.29 -8.16 -10.72
N ASP A 322 1.44 -9.46 -10.47
CA ASP A 322 0.93 -10.12 -9.26
C ASP A 322 1.55 -9.52 -7.99
N MET A 323 2.88 -9.37 -7.96
CA MET A 323 3.58 -8.74 -6.84
C MET A 323 3.09 -7.31 -6.61
N THR A 324 2.88 -6.55 -7.68
CA THR A 324 2.37 -5.18 -7.56
C THR A 324 0.92 -5.14 -7.09
N MET A 325 0.06 -6.01 -7.62
CA MET A 325 -1.36 -6.06 -7.22
C MET A 325 -1.49 -6.44 -5.76
N ASN A 326 -0.74 -7.42 -5.28
CA ASN A 326 -0.73 -7.81 -3.87
C ASN A 326 -0.35 -6.62 -2.98
N ALA A 327 0.70 -5.87 -3.33
CA ALA A 327 1.11 -4.68 -2.58
C ALA A 327 0.04 -3.58 -2.62
N LEU A 328 -0.49 -3.24 -3.80
CA LEU A 328 -1.50 -2.19 -3.95
C LEU A 328 -2.81 -2.53 -3.22
N LEU A 329 -3.30 -3.76 -3.34
CA LEU A 329 -4.50 -4.21 -2.64
C LEU A 329 -4.32 -4.14 -1.14
N LEU A 330 -3.15 -4.56 -0.62
CA LEU A 330 -2.81 -4.43 0.79
C LEU A 330 -2.81 -2.96 1.24
N PHE A 331 -2.14 -2.07 0.49
CA PHE A 331 -2.08 -0.65 0.83
C PHE A 331 -3.44 0.05 0.74
N ARG A 332 -4.27 -0.32 -0.25
CA ARG A 332 -5.65 0.19 -0.35
C ARG A 332 -6.48 -0.27 0.83
N ARG A 333 -6.33 -1.53 1.26
CA ARG A 333 -7.00 -2.06 2.44
C ARG A 333 -6.56 -1.31 3.70
N GLU A 334 -5.25 -1.11 3.89
CA GLU A 334 -4.73 -0.28 4.99
C GLU A 334 -5.31 1.13 4.96
N ALA A 335 -5.33 1.78 3.80
CA ALA A 335 -5.82 3.15 3.64
C ALA A 335 -7.34 3.28 3.88
N ALA A 336 -8.12 2.25 3.56
CA ALA A 336 -9.56 2.22 3.80
C ALA A 336 -9.92 1.94 5.28
N MET A 337 -9.01 1.35 6.06
CA MET A 337 -9.24 1.07 7.47
C MET A 337 -9.08 2.32 8.34
N SER A 338 -9.97 2.46 9.33
CA SER A 338 -9.80 3.45 10.38
C SER A 338 -8.64 3.10 11.31
N SER A 339 -8.06 4.11 11.98
CA SER A 339 -7.01 3.89 12.99
C SER A 339 -7.45 2.93 14.10
N LYS A 340 -8.73 2.95 14.47
CA LYS A 340 -9.34 2.03 15.44
C LYS A 340 -9.34 0.58 14.94
N GLN A 341 -9.71 0.35 13.68
CA GLN A 341 -9.68 -0.99 13.07
C GLN A 341 -8.26 -1.53 13.00
N ILE A 342 -7.30 -0.71 12.55
CA ILE A 342 -5.88 -1.09 12.50
C ILE A 342 -5.38 -1.44 13.91
N SER A 343 -5.70 -0.64 14.93
CA SER A 343 -5.31 -0.94 16.31
C SER A 343 -5.97 -2.23 16.84
N SER A 344 -7.22 -2.49 16.46
CA SER A 344 -7.93 -3.71 16.86
C SER A 344 -7.30 -4.95 16.26
N LEU A 345 -6.93 -4.91 14.97
CA LEU A 345 -6.25 -6.01 14.29
C LEU A 345 -4.86 -6.27 14.88
N ARG A 346 -4.11 -5.22 15.21
CA ARG A 346 -2.82 -5.35 15.89
C ARG A 346 -2.96 -5.95 17.30
N GLN A 347 -3.98 -5.53 18.03
CA GLN A 347 -4.29 -6.10 19.35
C GLN A 347 -4.66 -7.58 19.23
N LEU A 348 -5.45 -7.94 18.22
CA LEU A 348 -5.83 -9.32 17.97
C LEU A 348 -4.63 -10.20 17.65
N ASP A 349 -3.69 -9.71 16.82
CA ASP A 349 -2.45 -10.44 16.54
C ASP A 349 -1.57 -10.60 17.79
N HIS A 350 -1.42 -9.55 18.59
CA HIS A 350 -0.73 -9.65 19.87
C HIS A 350 -1.39 -10.68 20.80
N ASP A 351 -2.73 -10.67 20.90
CA ASP A 351 -3.45 -11.64 21.73
C ASP A 351 -3.34 -13.08 21.19
N ARG A 352 -3.27 -13.26 19.87
CA ARG A 352 -3.01 -14.54 19.21
C ARG A 352 -1.61 -15.06 19.54
N GLN A 353 -0.58 -14.21 19.42
CA GLN A 353 0.80 -14.57 19.76
C GLN A 353 0.91 -14.98 21.24
N ALA A 354 0.32 -14.19 22.15
CA ALA A 354 0.29 -14.52 23.57
C ALA A 354 -0.44 -15.83 23.88
N MET A 355 -1.51 -16.14 23.13
CA MET A 355 -2.20 -17.43 23.23
C MET A 355 -1.30 -18.58 22.76
N GLU A 356 -0.63 -18.44 21.61
CA GLU A 356 0.27 -19.47 21.07
C GLU A 356 1.43 -19.75 22.03
N GLU A 357 2.05 -18.71 22.60
CA GLU A 357 3.10 -18.84 23.61
C GLU A 357 2.59 -19.54 24.89
N GLU A 358 1.42 -19.17 25.43
CA GLU A 358 0.86 -19.79 26.64
C GLU A 358 0.50 -21.27 26.40
N MET A 359 0.03 -21.61 25.19
CA MET A 359 -0.26 -23.00 24.81
C MET A 359 1.01 -23.83 24.55
N GLU A 360 2.05 -23.24 23.97
CA GLU A 360 3.33 -23.90 23.77
C GLU A 360 4.01 -24.20 25.11
N GLN A 361 3.99 -23.26 26.06
CA GLN A 361 4.50 -23.47 27.42
C GLN A 361 3.75 -24.59 28.14
N LEU A 362 2.42 -24.65 28.00
CA LEU A 362 1.61 -25.72 28.57
C LEU A 362 1.97 -27.08 27.96
N ASP A 363 2.11 -27.16 26.65
CA ASP A 363 2.50 -28.39 25.95
C ASP A 363 3.91 -28.85 26.36
N GLN A 364 4.87 -27.94 26.47
CA GLN A 364 6.21 -28.26 26.98
C GLN A 364 6.16 -28.80 28.41
N THR A 365 5.40 -28.16 29.31
CA THR A 365 5.24 -28.60 30.71
C THR A 365 4.57 -29.97 30.80
N PHE A 366 3.58 -30.22 29.94
CA PHE A 366 2.91 -31.52 29.85
C PHE A 366 3.83 -32.62 29.32
N ARG A 367 4.67 -32.33 28.31
CA ARG A 367 5.68 -33.27 27.81
C ARG A 367 6.71 -33.62 28.87
N GLN A 368 7.15 -32.65 29.67
CA GLN A 368 8.03 -32.89 30.82
C GLN A 368 7.36 -33.81 31.84
N PHE A 369 6.12 -33.50 32.25
CA PHE A 369 5.34 -34.34 33.16
C PHE A 369 5.25 -35.79 32.68
N ARG A 370 4.92 -35.95 31.40
CA ARG A 370 4.81 -37.26 30.77
C ARG A 370 6.15 -38.02 30.77
N SER A 371 7.27 -37.33 30.55
CA SER A 371 8.59 -37.96 30.54
C SER A 371 8.95 -38.57 31.90
N HIS A 372 8.46 -38.01 33.00
CA HIS A 372 8.62 -38.57 34.35
C HIS A 372 7.74 -39.80 34.60
N MET A 373 6.56 -39.88 33.97
CA MET A 373 5.58 -40.94 34.24
C MET A 373 5.75 -42.19 33.35
N THR A 374 6.32 -42.05 32.15
CA THR A 374 6.46 -43.14 31.19
C THR A 374 7.88 -43.25 30.66
N SER A 375 8.69 -44.12 31.27
CA SER A 375 10.00 -44.51 30.75
C SER A 375 9.83 -45.38 29.50
N GLY A 376 9.78 -44.76 28.31
CA GLY A 376 9.97 -45.48 27.04
C GLY A 376 8.73 -45.80 26.21
N ILE A 377 7.58 -45.12 26.40
CA ILE A 377 6.43 -45.26 25.48
C ILE A 377 5.89 -43.89 25.03
N GLU A 378 6.34 -43.45 23.85
CA GLU A 378 5.85 -42.26 23.14
C GLU A 378 4.50 -42.56 22.45
N PHE A 379 3.39 -42.55 23.19
CA PHE A 379 2.06 -42.43 22.57
C PHE A 379 1.69 -40.96 22.37
N GLY A 380 2.20 -40.31 21.32
CA GLY A 380 1.91 -38.89 21.04
C GLY A 380 0.41 -38.61 21.01
N ILE A 381 -0.11 -37.91 22.03
CA ILE A 381 -1.31 -37.10 21.85
C ILE A 381 -0.72 -35.74 21.47
N ASP A 382 -0.53 -35.54 20.17
CA ASP A 382 -0.22 -34.21 19.68
C ASP A 382 -1.46 -33.36 19.98
N LEU A 383 -1.32 -32.46 20.95
CA LEU A 383 -2.21 -31.30 21.01
C LEU A 383 -2.07 -30.62 19.64
N PRO A 384 -3.17 -30.39 18.90
CA PRO A 384 -3.11 -29.67 17.64
C PRO A 384 -2.84 -28.20 17.94
N THR A 385 -1.60 -27.88 18.34
CA THR A 385 -1.16 -26.54 18.72
C THR A 385 -0.56 -25.79 17.55
N ARG A 386 -0.12 -26.50 16.51
CA ARG A 386 0.38 -25.87 15.29
C ARG A 386 -0.79 -25.59 14.37
N MET A 387 -1.13 -24.32 14.19
CA MET A 387 -1.85 -23.91 13.00
C MET A 387 -1.07 -24.39 11.78
N GLU A 388 -1.67 -25.31 11.03
CA GLU A 388 -1.34 -25.50 9.63
C GLU A 388 -1.59 -24.17 8.89
N ASP A 389 -0.67 -23.89 7.97
CA ASP A 389 -0.54 -22.72 7.10
C ASP A 389 0.05 -21.45 7.72
N SER A 390 1.14 -20.99 7.09
CA SER A 390 1.85 -19.75 7.38
C SER A 390 0.91 -18.54 7.26
N LEU A 391 0.28 -18.15 8.36
CA LEU A 391 -0.54 -16.95 8.40
C LEU A 391 0.31 -15.74 8.00
N PRO A 392 -0.21 -14.82 7.16
CA PRO A 392 0.49 -13.58 6.88
C PRO A 392 0.79 -12.86 8.21
N ARG A 393 2.04 -12.44 8.45
CA ARG A 393 2.38 -11.79 9.72
C ARG A 393 1.66 -10.46 9.93
N ASN A 394 1.45 -9.71 8.84
CA ASN A 394 0.72 -8.45 8.90
C ASN A 394 -0.79 -8.71 9.05
N PRO A 395 -1.44 -8.32 10.17
CA PRO A 395 -2.84 -8.59 10.39
C PRO A 395 -3.79 -7.82 9.45
N ILE A 396 -3.29 -6.79 8.76
CA ILE A 396 -4.04 -6.08 7.73
C ILE A 396 -4.21 -6.96 6.48
N ALA A 397 -3.29 -7.90 6.24
CA ALA A 397 -3.35 -8.81 5.10
C ALA A 397 -4.28 -10.00 5.34
N TRP A 398 -4.74 -10.23 6.57
CA TRP A 398 -5.58 -11.38 6.92
C TRP A 398 -6.92 -11.33 6.21
N PRO A 399 -7.33 -12.36 5.46
CA PRO A 399 -8.70 -12.43 4.93
C PRO A 399 -9.73 -12.23 6.05
N ASP A 400 -10.89 -11.63 5.75
CA ASP A 400 -11.89 -11.35 6.78
C ASP A 400 -12.36 -12.63 7.49
N GLU A 401 -12.45 -13.75 6.77
CA GLU A 401 -12.76 -15.08 7.31
C GLU A 401 -11.70 -15.55 8.32
N LEU A 402 -10.43 -15.29 8.03
CA LEU A 402 -9.32 -15.60 8.94
C LEU A 402 -9.39 -14.72 10.19
N CYS A 403 -9.66 -13.43 10.05
CA CYS A 403 -9.84 -12.53 11.18
C CYS A 403 -10.91 -13.06 12.14
N VAL A 404 -12.08 -13.44 11.62
CA VAL A 404 -13.17 -14.00 12.44
C VAL A 404 -12.74 -15.30 13.13
N ALA A 405 -12.07 -16.20 12.41
CA ALA A 405 -11.59 -17.46 12.99
C ALA A 405 -10.57 -17.24 14.13
N VAL A 406 -9.66 -16.28 13.97
CA VAL A 406 -8.68 -15.90 15.00
C VAL A 406 -9.37 -15.23 16.19
N GLU A 407 -10.31 -14.31 15.95
CA GLU A 407 -11.10 -13.65 16.99
C GLU A 407 -11.86 -14.67 17.85
N GLU A 408 -12.54 -15.63 17.23
CA GLU A 408 -13.26 -16.68 17.94
C GLU A 408 -12.32 -17.52 18.82
N ARG A 409 -11.15 -17.87 18.29
CA ARG A 409 -10.17 -18.68 19.01
C ARG A 409 -9.56 -17.93 20.18
N VAL A 410 -9.14 -16.68 19.97
CA VAL A 410 -8.61 -15.79 21.01
C VAL A 410 -9.68 -15.55 22.08
N SER A 411 -10.95 -15.38 21.69
CA SER A 411 -12.07 -15.24 22.62
C SER A 411 -12.26 -16.49 23.49
N LYS A 412 -12.24 -17.69 22.88
CA LYS A 412 -12.28 -18.97 23.60
C LYS A 412 -11.11 -19.11 24.57
N TRP A 413 -9.89 -18.85 24.12
CA TRP A 413 -8.70 -18.86 24.98
C TRP A 413 -8.82 -17.88 26.15
N LYS A 414 -9.21 -16.62 25.90
CA LYS A 414 -9.43 -15.63 26.96
C LYS A 414 -10.45 -16.11 28.00
N SER A 415 -11.53 -16.75 27.56
CA SER A 415 -12.56 -17.30 28.47
C SER A 415 -12.04 -18.47 29.32
N GLN A 416 -11.14 -19.28 28.77
CA GLN A 416 -10.55 -20.46 29.42
C GLN A 416 -9.23 -20.19 30.14
N ARG A 417 -8.67 -18.98 29.98
CA ARG A 417 -7.32 -18.63 30.44
C ARG A 417 -7.08 -18.92 31.92
N ARG A 418 -8.09 -18.69 32.77
CA ARG A 418 -7.99 -19.00 34.20
C ARG A 418 -7.81 -20.50 34.44
N VAL A 419 -8.53 -21.34 33.72
CA VAL A 419 -8.45 -22.80 33.82
C VAL A 419 -7.11 -23.29 33.26
N ILE A 420 -6.69 -22.77 32.10
CA ILE A 420 -5.39 -23.07 31.48
C ILE A 420 -4.25 -22.82 32.48
N ARG A 421 -4.26 -21.66 33.16
CA ARG A 421 -3.27 -21.33 34.19
C ARG A 421 -3.30 -22.24 35.39
N GLN A 422 -4.50 -22.68 35.81
CA GLN A 422 -4.63 -23.65 36.91
C GLN A 422 -4.04 -25.01 36.52
N VAL A 423 -4.32 -25.49 35.30
CA VAL A 423 -3.75 -26.74 34.78
C VAL A 423 -2.23 -26.62 34.66
N HIS A 424 -1.73 -25.51 34.13
CA HIS A 424 -0.29 -25.25 34.05
C HIS A 424 0.37 -25.30 35.43
N ALA A 425 -0.18 -24.59 36.42
CA ALA A 425 0.35 -24.60 37.78
C ALA A 425 0.34 -25.99 38.42
N LEU A 426 -0.72 -26.78 38.20
CA LEU A 426 -0.81 -28.17 38.66
C LEU A 426 0.24 -29.07 38.00
N LEU A 427 0.46 -28.93 36.69
CA LEU A 427 1.49 -29.68 35.97
C LEU A 427 2.89 -29.29 36.43
N SER A 428 3.18 -28.00 36.59
CA SER A 428 4.47 -27.53 37.11
C SER A 428 4.75 -28.07 38.52
N SER A 429 3.77 -27.98 39.43
CA SER A 429 3.91 -28.53 40.80
C SER A 429 4.06 -30.05 40.79
N SER A 430 3.41 -30.75 39.87
CA SER A 430 3.56 -32.20 39.72
C SER A 430 4.95 -32.57 39.19
N ASN A 431 5.50 -31.79 38.25
CA ASN A 431 6.87 -31.99 37.76
C ASN A 431 7.89 -31.77 38.87
N GLU A 432 7.72 -30.74 39.69
CA GLU A 432 8.59 -30.50 40.85
C GLU A 432 8.56 -31.68 41.84
N ALA A 433 7.38 -32.24 42.10
CA ALA A 433 7.23 -33.40 42.99
C ALA A 433 7.84 -34.69 42.39
N LEU A 434 7.74 -34.90 41.08
CA LEU A 434 8.28 -36.06 40.38
C LEU A 434 9.79 -35.95 40.06
N ALA A 435 10.35 -34.75 40.12
CA ALA A 435 11.78 -34.48 39.91
C ALA A 435 12.62 -34.72 41.19
N VAL A 436 12.01 -35.12 42.31
CA VAL A 436 12.71 -35.45 43.55
C VAL A 436 13.57 -36.70 43.31
N PRO A 437 14.91 -36.63 43.51
CA PRO A 437 15.81 -37.77 43.31
C PRO A 437 15.42 -38.97 44.16
N GLU A 438 15.56 -40.20 43.65
CA GLU A 438 15.29 -41.44 44.42
C GLU A 438 16.13 -41.50 45.71
N ASP A 439 17.32 -40.89 45.73
CA ASP A 439 18.20 -40.78 46.90
C ASP A 439 17.63 -39.94 48.07
N SER A 440 16.55 -39.18 47.84
CA SER A 440 15.94 -38.32 48.87
C SER A 440 15.20 -39.08 49.96
N PHE A 441 14.89 -40.36 49.71
CA PHE A 441 14.15 -41.22 50.65
C PHE A 441 15.05 -42.20 51.41
N ASP A 442 16.30 -42.40 50.98
CA ASP A 442 17.24 -43.34 51.61
C ASP A 442 17.94 -42.77 52.86
N ASP A 443 17.93 -41.44 53.05
CA ASP A 443 18.57 -40.78 54.21
C ASP A 443 17.70 -40.74 55.49
N LEU A 444 16.48 -41.31 55.47
CA LEU A 444 15.58 -41.36 56.64
C LEU A 444 15.65 -42.67 57.44
N GLY A 445 16.55 -43.60 57.09
CA GLY A 445 16.57 -44.97 57.62
C GLY A 445 17.84 -45.44 58.33
N SER A 446 18.75 -44.56 58.78
CA SER A 446 20.04 -44.96 59.38
C SER A 446 20.36 -44.29 60.72
N GLN A 447 19.35 -44.09 61.57
CA GLN A 447 19.55 -43.96 63.02
C GLN A 447 18.47 -44.76 63.77
N LEU A 448 18.73 -46.05 63.98
CA LEU A 448 18.35 -46.80 65.18
C LEU A 448 19.21 -48.05 65.33
#